data_AF-A0A353WV10-F1
#
_entry.id   AF-A0A353WV10-F1
#
_cell.length_a   1.000
_cell.length_b   1.000
_cell.length_c   1.000
_cell.angle_alpha   90.00
_cell.angle_beta   90.00
_cell.angle_gamma   90.00
#
_symmetry.space_group_name_H-M   'P 1'
#
loop_
_entity.id
_entity.type
_entity.pdbx_description
1 polymer ?
#
loop_
_entity_poly.entity_id
_entity_poly.type
_entity_poly.pdbx_seq_one_letter_code
_entity_poly.pdbx_strand_id
1 'polypeptide(L)' 'MSKKKRTCSKEEKLSILKEASEQGVKLTLDKHVLFPATFYSWKNKFEQMGEEGFRHGIT' A
#
# COMPACT_ATOMS: atom_id res chain seq x y z
N MET A 1 -21.30 -11.16 -7.00
CA MET A 1 -20.64 -9.97 -6.42
C MET A 1 -19.28 -9.80 -7.09
N SER A 2 -19.20 -9.05 -8.20
CA SER A 2 -17.93 -8.77 -8.87
C SER A 2 -17.09 -7.86 -7.97
N LYS A 3 -16.14 -8.42 -7.21
CA LYS A 3 -15.12 -7.66 -6.49
C LYS A 3 -14.36 -6.85 -7.53
N LYS A 4 -14.79 -5.59 -7.75
CA LYS A 4 -14.06 -4.63 -8.56
C LYS A 4 -12.72 -4.48 -7.88
N LYS A 5 -11.68 -5.12 -8.43
CA LYS A 5 -10.31 -5.01 -7.95
C LYS A 5 -10.02 -3.51 -7.97
N ARG A 6 -10.02 -2.85 -6.82
CA ARG A 6 -9.53 -1.47 -6.74
C ARG A 6 -8.07 -1.55 -7.15
N THR A 7 -7.77 -1.09 -8.35
CA THR A 7 -6.41 -0.90 -8.82
C THR A 7 -5.86 0.28 -8.04
N CYS A 8 -5.31 0.03 -6.85
CA CYS A 8 -4.54 1.05 -6.14
C CYS A 8 -3.36 1.41 -7.05
N SER A 9 -3.38 2.62 -7.58
CA SER A 9 -2.29 3.18 -8.36
C SER A 9 -1.03 3.27 -7.52
N LYS A 10 0.11 3.33 -8.21
CA LYS A 10 1.43 3.36 -7.59
C LYS A 10 1.59 4.52 -6.59
N GLU A 11 1.15 5.70 -7.00
CA GLU A 11 1.17 6.93 -6.22
C GLU A 11 0.29 6.83 -4.96
N GLU A 12 -0.84 6.14 -5.06
CA GLU A 12 -1.75 5.91 -3.93
C GLU A 12 -1.10 5.02 -2.88
N LYS A 13 -0.41 3.95 -3.30
CA LYS A 13 0.34 3.06 -2.40
C LYS A 13 1.48 3.80 -1.69
N LEU A 14 2.23 4.62 -2.41
CA LEU A 14 3.32 5.42 -1.85
C LEU A 14 2.78 6.46 -0.86
N SER A 15 1.67 7.13 -1.20
CA SER A 15 1.00 8.06 -0.30
C SER A 15 0.52 7.38 0.97
N ILE A 16 -0.06 6.18 0.87
CA ILE A 16 -0.48 5.38 2.03
C ILE A 16 0.71 5.00 2.92
N LEU A 17 1.83 4.57 2.33
CA LEU A 17 3.04 4.23 3.11
C LEU A 17 3.60 5.45 3.84
N LYS A 18 3.61 6.62 3.18
CA LYS A 18 4.06 7.88 3.77
C LYS A 18 3.11 8.34 4.88
N GLU A 19 1.80 8.39 4.61
CA GLU A 19 0.77 8.74 5.59
C GLU A 19 0.79 7.80 6.79
N ALA A 20 0.98 6.49 6.58
CA ALA A 20 1.13 5.51 7.65
C ALA A 20 2.40 5.69 8.49
N SER A 21 3.46 6.28 7.92
CA SER A 21 4.67 6.62 8.65
C SER A 21 4.50 7.90 9.48
N GLU A 22 3.68 8.85 9.02
CA GLU A 22 3.44 10.13 9.70
C GLU A 22 2.30 10.04 10.74
N GLN A 23 1.17 9.44 10.37
CA GLN A 23 -0.04 9.33 11.21
C GLN A 23 -0.16 7.98 11.94
N GLY A 24 0.56 6.96 11.47
CA GLY A 24 0.52 5.61 12.02
C GLY A 24 -0.31 4.63 11.18
N VAL A 25 0.21 3.41 11.06
CA VAL A 25 -0.33 2.35 10.20
C VAL A 25 -1.81 2.06 10.46
N LYS A 26 -2.24 1.90 11.72
CA LYS A 26 -3.63 1.54 12.04
C LYS A 26 -4.65 2.56 11.53
N LEU A 27 -4.35 3.85 11.67
CA LEU A 27 -5.23 4.95 11.26
C LEU A 27 -5.38 4.99 9.73
N THR A 28 -4.27 4.83 9.02
CA THR A 28 -4.26 4.78 7.56
C THR A 28 -4.97 3.52 7.03
N LEU A 29 -4.77 2.36 7.66
CA LEU A 29 -5.46 1.12 7.29
C LEU A 29 -6.97 1.26 7.42
N ASP A 30 -7.45 1.88 8.50
CA ASP A 30 -8.88 2.12 8.74
C ASP A 30 -9.46 3.10 7.70
N LYS A 31 -8.80 4.24 7.50
CA LYS A 31 -9.20 5.28 6.54
C LYS A 31 -9.30 4.78 5.10
N HIS A 32 -8.34 3.97 4.67
CA HIS A 32 -8.28 3.42 3.31
C HIS A 32 -8.95 2.05 3.18
N VAL A 33 -9.51 1.50 4.27
CA VAL A 33 -10.08 0.15 4.36
C VAL A 33 -9.10 -0.89 3.79
N LEU A 34 -7.83 -0.74 4.15
CA LEU A 34 -6.73 -1.57 3.67
C LEU A 34 -6.46 -2.69 4.66
N PHE A 35 -6.24 -3.89 4.14
CA PHE A 35 -5.86 -5.02 4.99
C PHE A 35 -4.40 -4.85 5.46
N PRO A 36 -4.11 -5.14 6.75
CA PRO A 36 -2.75 -5.05 7.27
C PRO A 36 -1.79 -5.93 6.48
N ALA A 37 -2.21 -7.14 6.07
CA ALA A 37 -1.41 -8.02 5.23
C ALA A 37 -0.97 -7.35 3.92
N THR A 38 -1.89 -6.65 3.24
CA THR A 38 -1.61 -5.92 2.00
C THR A 38 -0.60 -4.79 2.23
N PHE A 39 -0.77 -4.03 3.31
CA PHE A 39 0.15 -2.97 3.69
C PHE A 39 1.55 -3.50 4.01
N TYR A 40 1.66 -4.55 4.81
CA TYR A 40 2.96 -5.14 5.16
C TYR A 40 3.64 -5.74 3.93
N SER A 41 2.90 -6.33 2.98
CA SER A 41 3.47 -6.77 1.70
C SER A 41 4.02 -5.59 0.89
N TRP A 42 3.34 -4.44 0.89
CA TRP A 42 3.83 -3.23 0.24
C TRP A 42 5.07 -2.69 0.94
N LYS A 43 5.01 -2.53 2.26
CA LYS A 43 6.13 -2.05 3.07
C LYS A 43 7.36 -2.92 2.87
N ASN A 44 7.21 -4.24 2.90
CA ASN A 44 8.33 -5.16 2.69
C ASN A 44 8.92 -5.02 1.28
N LYS A 45 8.10 -4.90 0.22
CA LYS A 45 8.60 -4.61 -1.14
C LYS A 45 9.28 -3.24 -1.25
N PHE A 46 8.77 -2.24 -0.54
CA PHE A 46 9.38 -0.92 -0.45
C PHE A 46 10.75 -0.99 0.22
N GLU A 47 10.87 -1.74 1.30
CA GLU A 47 12.15 -1.90 2.02
C GLU A 47 13.16 -2.72 1.20
N GLN A 48 12.72 -3.71 0.43
CA GLN A 48 13.61 -4.54 -0.39
C GLN A 48 14.07 -3.87 -1.69
N MET A 49 13.20 -3.10 -2.35
CA MET A 49 13.41 -2.64 -3.74
C MET A 49 13.06 -1.16 -3.93
N GLY A 50 12.82 -0.42 -2.83
CA GLY A 50 12.47 1.00 -2.85
C GLY A 50 11.17 1.30 -3.61
N GLU A 51 11.09 2.53 -4.12
CA GLU A 51 10.00 2.99 -4.99
C GLU A 51 9.94 2.25 -6.34
N GLU A 52 11.06 1.63 -6.72
CA GLU A 52 11.20 0.85 -7.95
C GLU A 52 10.47 -0.50 -7.86
N GLY A 53 10.39 -1.09 -6.67
CA GLY A 53 9.65 -2.34 -6.43
C GLY A 53 8.15 -2.29 -6.71
N PHE A 54 7.59 -1.08 -6.77
CA PHE A 54 6.19 -0.88 -7.13
C PHE A 54 5.97 -0.75 -8.64
N ARG A 55 7.05 -0.60 -9.44
CA ARG A 55 7.01 -0.14 -10.85
C ARG A 55 6.46 -1.17 -11.81
N HIS A 56 6.64 -2.46 -11.50
CA HIS A 56 6.24 -3.54 -12.39
C HIS A 56 4.90 -4.20 -12.04
N GLY A 57 4.11 -3.59 -11.17
CA GLY A 57 2.90 -4.23 -10.66
C GLY A 57 3.25 -5.34 -9.68
N ILE A 58 2.62 -5.28 -8.51
CA ILE A 58 2.60 -6.40 -7.59
C ILE A 58 1.70 -7.44 -8.25
N THR A 59 2.30 -8.31 -9.07
CA THR A 59 1.65 -9.53 -9.56
C THR A 59 1.62 -10.55 -8.43
#